data_AF-A0A257AFB5-F1
#
_entry.id   AF-A0A257AFB5-F1
#
_cell.length_a   1.000
_cell.length_b   1.000
_cell.length_c   1.000
_cell.angle_alpha   90.00
_cell.angle_beta   90.00
_cell.angle_gamma   90.00
#
_symmetry.space_group_name_H-M   'P 1'
#
loop_
_entity.id
_entity.type
_entity.pdbx_description
1 polymer ?
#
loop_
_entity_poly.entity_id
_entity_poly.type
_entity_poly.pdbx_seq_one_letter_code
_entity_poly.pdbx_strand_id
1 'polypeptide(L)' 'MKFEEILKGLESEGKEKHVPDIEIGKGRGEAGVDIVHVVVGKEVPHPNTVEHHISWIEVYGVKKDGQVVCLGRSEFAP' A
#
# COMPACT_ATOMS: atom_id res chain seq x y z
N MET A 1 18.94 10.68 -11.05
CA MET A 1 17.55 10.21 -10.99
C MET A 1 17.14 10.24 -9.53
N LYS A 2 16.10 11.00 -9.21
CA LYS A 2 15.53 11.02 -7.87
C LYS A 2 14.54 9.87 -7.73
N PHE A 3 14.41 9.32 -6.52
CA PHE A 3 13.49 8.21 -6.26
C PHE A 3 12.03 8.55 -6.57
N GLU A 4 11.61 9.80 -6.33
CA GLU A 4 10.27 10.27 -6.67
C GLU A 4 9.92 10.16 -8.15
N GLU A 5 10.92 10.19 -9.04
CA GLU A 5 10.72 10.15 -10.50
C GLU A 5 10.27 8.77 -11.00
N ILE A 6 10.44 7.71 -10.19
CA ILE A 6 10.04 6.34 -10.54
C ILE A 6 8.75 5.89 -9.83
N LEU A 7 8.20 6.71 -8.94
CA LEU A 7 6.95 6.42 -8.25
C LEU A 7 5.76 6.78 -9.15
N LYS A 8 4.82 5.85 -9.27
CA LYS A 8 3.54 6.08 -9.96
C LYS A 8 2.43 6.29 -8.91
N GLY A 9 1.66 7.36 -9.04
CA GLY A 9 0.60 7.74 -8.11
C GLY A 9 -0.82 7.55 -8.65
N LEU A 10 -1.76 8.28 -8.05
CA LEU A 10 -3.20 8.27 -8.38
C LEU A 10 -3.48 8.59 -9.86
N GLU A 11 -2.62 9.37 -10.51
CA GLU A 11 -2.71 9.65 -11.95
C GLU A 11 -2.55 8.40 -12.85
N SER A 12 -2.01 7.32 -12.29
CA SER A 12 -1.87 6.01 -12.94
C SER A 12 -2.99 5.02 -12.58
N GLU A 13 -3.84 5.36 -11.60
CA GLU A 13 -4.96 4.53 -11.13
C GLU A 13 -6.00 4.31 -12.25
N GLY A 14 -6.57 3.10 -12.34
CA GLY A 14 -7.53 2.70 -13.38
C GLY A 14 -6.91 2.36 -14.75
N LYS A 15 -5.73 2.90 -15.09
CA LYS A 15 -4.91 2.40 -16.21
C LYS A 15 -4.06 1.20 -15.80
N GLU A 16 -3.82 1.09 -14.50
CA GLU A 16 -2.86 0.16 -13.94
C GLU A 16 -3.36 -0.39 -12.59
N LYS A 17 -3.23 -1.70 -12.42
CA LYS A 17 -3.69 -2.48 -11.26
C LYS A 17 -2.67 -2.56 -10.11
N HIS A 18 -1.66 -1.69 -10.13
CA HIS A 18 -0.53 -1.69 -9.20
C HIS A 18 -0.66 -0.63 -8.08
N VAL A 19 -1.56 0.35 -8.24
CA VAL A 19 -1.77 1.39 -7.21
C VAL A 19 -2.40 0.73 -5.97
N PRO A 20 -1.78 0.82 -4.77
CA PRO A 20 -2.36 0.28 -3.55
C PRO A 20 -3.54 1.12 -3.06
N ASP A 21 -4.67 0.48 -2.80
CA ASP A 21 -5.84 1.08 -2.16
C ASP A 21 -5.70 0.98 -0.63
N ILE A 22 -6.02 2.05 0.09
CA ILE A 22 -5.91 2.11 1.56
C ILE A 22 -7.29 2.36 2.17
N GLU A 23 -7.73 1.46 3.03
CA GLU A 23 -8.91 1.61 3.86
C GLU A 23 -8.54 1.66 5.35
N ILE A 24 -9.14 2.60 6.08
CA ILE A 24 -8.92 2.74 7.53
C ILE A 24 -10.20 2.34 8.27
N GLY A 25 -10.17 1.16 8.88
CA GLY A 25 -11.20 0.66 9.78
C GLY A 25 -11.04 1.23 11.18
N LYS A 26 -11.56 2.43 11.44
CA LYS A 26 -11.43 3.09 12.74
C LYS A 26 -12.08 2.29 13.87
N GLY A 27 -11.34 2.05 14.95
CA GLY A 27 -11.81 1.30 16.12
C GLY A 27 -12.23 -0.15 15.84
N ARG A 28 -11.85 -0.73 14.70
CA ARG A 28 -12.24 -2.09 14.30
C ARG A 28 -11.30 -3.19 14.81
N GLY A 29 -10.13 -2.82 15.32
CA GLY A 29 -9.15 -3.75 15.87
C GLY A 29 -9.38 -4.08 17.34
N GLU A 30 -8.62 -5.07 17.83
CA GLU A 30 -8.60 -5.41 19.25
C GLU A 30 -8.25 -4.20 20.12
N ALA A 31 -8.87 -4.09 21.29
CA ALA A 31 -8.76 -2.92 22.16
C ALA A 31 -9.14 -1.58 21.51
N GLY A 32 -9.89 -1.60 20.39
CA GLY A 32 -10.38 -0.40 19.72
C GLY A 32 -9.30 0.32 18.89
N VAL A 33 -8.25 -0.37 18.48
CA VAL A 33 -7.24 0.21 17.57
C VAL A 33 -7.79 0.34 16.15
N ASP A 34 -7.26 1.31 15.41
CA ASP A 34 -7.56 1.46 13.98
C ASP A 34 -6.85 0.36 13.19
N ILE A 35 -7.54 -0.20 12.19
CA ILE A 35 -6.96 -1.15 11.24
C ILE A 35 -6.67 -0.42 9.93
N VAL A 36 -5.42 -0.46 9.47
CA VAL A 36 -5.04 -0.02 8.13
C VAL A 36 -5.02 -1.24 7.22
N HIS A 37 -5.94 -1.28 6.26
CA HIS A 37 -6.05 -2.34 5.28
C HIS A 37 -5.55 -1.82 3.93
N VAL A 38 -4.56 -2.49 3.35
CA VAL A 38 -3.96 -2.06 2.07
C VAL A 38 -4.03 -3.20 1.06
N VAL A 39 -4.55 -2.92 -0.12
CA VAL A 39 -4.80 -3.93 -1.17
C VAL A 39 -4.29 -3.44 -2.51
N VAL A 40 -3.53 -4.26 -3.22
CA VAL A 40 -3.19 -4.03 -4.63
C VAL A 40 -4.09 -4.88 -5.52
N GLY A 41 -4.62 -4.29 -6.58
CA GLY A 41 -5.53 -4.98 -7.50
C GLY A 41 -6.95 -5.20 -6.97
N LYS A 42 -7.45 -4.29 -6.12
CA LYS A 42 -8.78 -4.36 -5.49
C LYS A 42 -9.92 -4.37 -6.50
N GLU A 43 -9.92 -3.43 -7.45
CA GLU A 43 -10.94 -3.36 -8.51
C GLU A 43 -10.60 -4.27 -9.69
N VAL A 44 -9.33 -4.25 -10.12
CA VAL A 44 -8.82 -5.07 -11.23
C VAL A 44 -7.72 -5.99 -10.69
N PRO A 45 -7.90 -7.32 -10.69
CA PRO A 45 -6.93 -8.24 -10.10
C PRO A 45 -5.53 -8.18 -10.73
N HIS A 46 -4.52 -8.02 -9.88
CA HIS A 46 -3.12 -8.16 -10.26
C HIS A 46 -2.72 -9.65 -10.37
N PRO A 47 -1.87 -10.05 -11.34
CA PRO A 47 -1.34 -11.40 -11.43
C PRO A 47 -0.60 -11.82 -10.15
N ASN A 48 -0.63 -13.11 -9.83
CA ASN A 48 0.20 -13.65 -8.76
C ASN A 48 0.82 -14.95 -9.23
N THR A 49 1.71 -14.85 -10.22
CA THR A 49 2.49 -15.98 -10.73
C THR A 49 3.95 -15.83 -10.28
N VAL A 50 4.74 -16.89 -10.43
CA VAL A 50 6.18 -16.87 -10.13
C VAL A 50 6.89 -15.76 -10.92
N GLU A 51 6.46 -15.52 -12.17
CA GLU A 51 7.06 -14.55 -13.09
C GLU A 51 6.54 -13.12 -12.89
N HIS A 52 5.33 -12.96 -12.33
CA HIS A 52 4.70 -11.65 -12.17
C HIS A 52 3.78 -11.63 -10.94
N HIS A 53 4.28 -11.03 -9.86
CA HIS A 53 3.57 -10.84 -8.60
C HIS A 53 3.97 -9.51 -7.94
N ILE A 54 3.16 -9.07 -6.98
CA ILE A 54 3.51 -7.96 -6.10
C ILE A 54 4.46 -8.49 -5.04
N SER A 55 5.63 -7.89 -4.88
CA SER A 55 6.64 -8.37 -3.92
C SER A 55 6.35 -7.94 -2.48
N TRP A 56 5.74 -6.78 -2.28
CA TRP A 56 5.52 -6.23 -0.93
C TRP A 56 4.54 -5.05 -0.92
N ILE A 57 4.07 -4.72 0.28
CA ILE A 57 3.40 -3.46 0.62
C ILE A 57 4.12 -2.84 1.82
N GLU A 58 4.34 -1.53 1.78
CA GLU A 58 4.92 -0.77 2.89
C GLU A 58 4.08 0.47 3.14
N VAL A 59 3.81 0.76 4.42
CA VAL A 59 2.93 1.84 4.83
C VAL A 59 3.71 2.85 5.66
N TYR A 60 3.59 4.12 5.27
CA TYR A 60 4.20 5.24 5.98
C TYR A 60 3.10 6.16 6.53
N GLY A 61 3.28 6.63 7.76
CA GLY A 61 2.45 7.64 8.39
C GLY A 61 3.23 8.95 8.54
N VAL A 62 2.55 10.08 8.36
CA VAL A 62 3.13 11.40 8.61
C VAL A 62 2.47 11.99 9.86
N LYS A 63 3.27 12.28 10.88
CA LYS A 63 2.81 12.94 12.11
C LYS A 63 2.51 14.41 11.85
N LYS A 64 1.79 15.04 12.79
CA LYS A 64 1.42 16.47 12.72
C LYS A 64 2.63 17.42 12.66
N ASP A 65 3.77 17.00 13.18
CA ASP A 65 5.04 17.73 13.16
C ASP A 65 5.86 17.48 11.86
N GLY A 66 5.32 16.72 10.91
CA GLY A 66 5.98 16.38 9.65
C GLY A 66 6.92 15.19 9.73
N GLN A 67 7.11 14.55 10.90
CA GLN A 67 7.90 13.34 10.99
C GLN A 67 7.24 12.20 10.22
N VAL A 68 7.97 11.60 9.29
CA VAL A 68 7.56 10.38 8.58
C VAL A 68 7.97 9.15 9.39
N VAL A 69 7.06 8.21 9.55
CA VAL A 69 7.27 6.96 10.29
C VAL A 69 6.86 5.78 9.41
N CYS A 70 7.73 4.79 9.26
CA CYS A 70 7.35 3.50 8.68
C CYS A 70 6.46 2.77 9.70
N LEU A 71 5.20 2.53 9.33
CA LEU A 71 4.22 1.82 10.17
C LEU A 71 4.41 0.31 10.05
N GLY A 72 4.94 -0.16 8.92
CA GLY A 72 5.28 -1.55 8.70
C GLY A 72 5.46 -1.88 7.23
N ARG A 73 6.07 -3.04 7.00
CA ARG A 73 6.30 -3.64 5.69
C ARG A 73 5.82 -5.09 5.75
N SER A 74 5.07 -5.50 4.74
CA SER A 74 4.68 -6.88 4.52
C SER A 74 5.28 -7.34 3.20
N GLU A 75 6.08 -8.40 3.26
CA GLU A 75 6.65 -9.03 2.07
C GLU A 75 5.80 -10.24 1.70
N PHE A 76 5.49 -10.35 0.41
CA PHE A 76 4.75 -11.48 -0.13
C PHE A 76 5.76 -12.45 -0.72
N ALA A 77 5.99 -13.54 0.00
CA ALA A 77 6.79 -14.64 -0.53
C ALA A 77 6.06 -15.26 -1.74
N PRO A 78 6.80 -15.65 -2.79
CA PRO A 78 6.22 -16.33 -3.96
C PRO A 78 5.64 -17.70 -3.64
#